data_AF-A0AAV8TI75-F1
#
_entry.id   AF-A0AAV8TI75-F1
#
_cell.length_a   1.000
_cell.length_b   1.000
_cell.length_c   1.000
_cell.angle_alpha   90.00
_cell.angle_beta   90.00
_cell.angle_gamma   90.00
#
_symmetry.space_group_name_H-M   'P 1'
#
loop_
_entity.id
_entity.type
_entity.pdbx_description
1 polymer ?
#
loop_
_entity_poly.entity_id
_entity_poly.type
_entity_poly.pdbx_seq_one_letter_code
_entity_poly.pdbx_strand_id
1 'polypeptide(L)'
;MAKRCGARMVFPIDVKRQPWEQKLPLHNRWHPEIPPVAEVIVGELFRVEMVDFSGGLITQEFTANDIKHADPSVPVSPLYSRTVNGQLVCLLLKQRL
;
A
#
# COMPACT_ATOMS: atom_id res chain seq x y z
N MET A 1 -22.06 3.22 21.28
CA MET A 1 -21.34 2.86 20.05
C MET A 1 -20.33 1.77 20.38
N ALA A 2 -20.43 0.61 19.74
CA ALA A 2 -19.52 -0.51 19.99
C ALA A 2 -18.08 -0.09 19.66
N LYS A 3 -17.16 -0.24 20.63
CA LYS A 3 -15.73 -0.02 20.43
C LYS A 3 -15.28 -1.00 19.34
N ARG A 4 -14.81 -0.50 18.19
CA ARG A 4 -14.25 -1.34 17.13
C ARG A 4 -13.13 -2.16 17.76
N CYS A 5 -13.37 -3.47 17.93
CA CYS A 5 -12.39 -4.38 18.48
C CYS A 5 -11.46 -4.78 17.33
N GLY A 6 -10.34 -4.06 17.17
CA GLY A 6 -9.37 -4.28 16.09
C GLY A 6 -8.41 -3.12 15.90
N ALA A 7 -7.23 -3.41 15.36
CA ALA A 7 -6.22 -2.42 15.00
C ALA A 7 -6.79 -1.35 14.06
N ARG A 8 -6.38 -0.08 14.24
CA ARG A 8 -6.83 1.03 13.38
C ARG A 8 -6.36 0.80 11.95
N MET A 9 -7.29 0.83 10.99
CA MET A 9 -6.96 0.77 9.57
C MET A 9 -6.47 2.13 9.09
N VAL A 10 -5.21 2.20 8.64
CA VAL A 10 -4.55 3.45 8.24
C VAL A 10 -4.51 3.64 6.72
N PHE A 11 -4.60 2.54 5.97
CA PHE A 11 -4.57 2.55 4.52
C PHE A 11 -5.63 1.59 3.98
N PRO A 12 -6.83 2.07 3.61
CA PRO A 12 -7.86 1.24 3.00
C PRO A 12 -7.62 1.07 1.49
N ILE A 13 -7.96 -0.10 0.95
CA ILE A 13 -7.86 -0.40 -0.49
C ILE A 13 -9.22 -0.81 -1.04
N ASP A 14 -9.61 -0.24 -2.18
CA ASP A 14 -10.73 -0.73 -2.99
C ASP A 14 -10.20 -1.54 -4.18
N VAL A 15 -10.28 -2.88 -4.09
CA VAL A 15 -9.78 -3.79 -5.13
C VAL A 15 -10.51 -3.66 -6.48
N LYS A 16 -11.66 -2.97 -6.52
CA LYS A 16 -12.39 -2.73 -7.78
C LYS A 16 -11.91 -1.51 -8.54
N ARG A 17 -11.05 -0.70 -7.92
CA ARG A 17 -10.52 0.54 -8.49
C ARG A 17 -9.09 0.37 -8.91
N GLN A 18 -8.72 1.10 -9.96
CA GLN A 18 -7.32 1.12 -10.37
C GLN A 18 -6.44 1.77 -9.29
N PRO A 19 -5.15 1.46 -9.24
CA PRO A 19 -4.27 1.94 -8.17
C PRO A 19 -4.17 3.47 -8.03
N TRP A 20 -4.30 4.20 -9.15
CA TRP A 20 -4.32 5.66 -9.18
C TRP A 20 -5.69 6.29 -8.87
N GLU A 21 -6.75 5.48 -8.85
CA GLU A 21 -8.13 5.90 -8.51
C GLU A 21 -8.46 5.65 -7.03
N GLN A 22 -7.50 5.10 -6.27
CA GLN A 22 -7.61 4.92 -4.84
C GLN A 22 -7.73 6.28 -4.15
N LYS A 23 -8.47 6.31 -3.02
CA LYS A 23 -8.60 7.52 -2.20
C LYS A 23 -7.24 8.04 -1.73
N LEU A 24 -6.33 7.11 -1.43
CA LEU A 24 -4.93 7.38 -1.20
C LEU A 24 -4.17 6.79 -2.40
N PRO A 25 -3.66 7.63 -3.31
CA PRO A 25 -2.97 7.15 -4.50
C PRO A 25 -1.82 6.20 -4.15
N LEU A 26 -1.75 5.09 -4.86
CA LEU A 26 -0.63 4.16 -4.76
C LEU A 26 0.56 4.68 -5.57
N HIS A 27 1.76 4.50 -5.02
CA HIS A 27 3.00 4.88 -5.67
C HIS A 27 3.81 3.62 -6.02
N ASN A 28 4.34 3.55 -7.23
CA ASN A 28 5.20 2.47 -7.71
C ASN A 28 6.69 2.88 -7.82
N ARG A 29 7.02 4.10 -7.36
CA ARG A 29 8.37 4.64 -7.33
C ARG A 29 8.62 5.27 -5.98
N TRP A 30 9.87 5.18 -5.54
CA TRP A 30 10.31 5.82 -4.31
C TRP A 30 10.89 7.20 -4.65
N HIS A 31 10.39 8.24 -3.98
CA HIS A 31 10.94 9.58 -4.05
C HIS A 31 10.75 10.27 -2.68
N PRO A 32 11.75 10.99 -2.16
CA PRO A 32 11.67 11.64 -0.85
C PRO A 32 10.57 12.72 -0.75
N GLU A 33 10.12 13.26 -1.89
CA GLU A 33 9.07 14.27 -1.94
C GLU A 33 7.64 13.69 -1.93
N ILE A 34 7.49 12.37 -1.97
CA ILE A 34 6.16 11.76 -1.84
C ILE A 34 5.66 12.02 -0.41
N PRO A 35 4.46 12.62 -0.24
CA PRO A 35 3.97 12.98 1.08
C PRO A 35 3.55 11.74 1.88
N PRO A 36 3.63 11.80 3.22
CA PRO A 36 3.08 10.76 4.06
C PRO A 36 1.56 10.68 3.98
N VAL A 37 1.05 9.44 4.02
CA VAL A 37 -0.38 9.14 3.85
C VAL A 37 -1.12 8.96 5.17
N ALA A 38 -0.38 8.72 6.26
CA ALA A 38 -0.93 8.67 7.62
C ALA A 38 0.18 8.92 8.65
N GLU A 39 -0.19 9.00 9.93
CA GLU A 39 0.75 9.08 11.06
C GLU A 39 0.37 7.99 12.08
N VAL A 40 1.38 7.45 12.76
CA VAL A 40 1.23 6.42 13.80
C VAL A 40 2.16 6.74 14.96
N ILE A 41 1.81 6.29 16.16
CA ILE A 41 2.68 6.40 17.34
C ILE A 41 3.55 5.14 17.49
N VAL A 42 4.72 5.29 18.10
CA VAL A 42 5.58 4.15 18.43
C VAL A 42 4.81 3.18 19.33
N GLY A 43 4.80 1.91 18.96
CA GLY A 43 4.07 0.87 19.69
C GLY A 43 2.57 0.76 19.32
N GLU A 44 2.06 1.57 18.39
CA GLU A 44 0.69 1.43 17.90
C GLU A 44 0.53 0.15 17.05
N LEU A 45 -0.51 -0.63 17.34
CA LEU A 45 -0.96 -1.69 16.44
C LEU A 45 -1.94 -1.11 15.42
N PHE A 46 -1.56 -1.14 14.15
CA PHE A 46 -2.37 -0.65 13.03
C PHE A 46 -2.45 -1.67 11.89
N ARG A 47 -3.43 -1.49 11.02
CA ARG A 47 -3.68 -2.33 9.84
C ARG A 47 -3.51 -1.53 8.56
N VAL A 48 -2.82 -2.14 7.61
CA VAL A 48 -2.63 -1.64 6.24
C VAL A 48 -3.26 -2.66 5.29
N GLU A 49 -4.12 -2.19 4.40
CA GLU A 49 -4.58 -3.00 3.27
C GLU A 49 -3.68 -2.72 2.06
N MET A 50 -3.46 -3.74 1.26
CA MET A 50 -2.56 -3.70 0.11
C MET A 50 -3.25 -4.35 -1.08
N VAL A 51 -2.95 -3.83 -2.27
CA VAL A 51 -3.20 -4.55 -3.52
C VAL A 51 -1.98 -5.43 -3.82
N ASP A 52 -2.18 -6.49 -4.60
CA ASP A 52 -1.08 -7.30 -5.08
C ASP A 52 -0.16 -6.47 -6.00
N PHE A 53 1.06 -6.95 -6.24
CA PHE A 53 2.05 -6.21 -7.00
C PHE A 53 1.56 -5.83 -8.41
N SER A 54 0.73 -6.66 -9.04
CA SER A 54 0.22 -6.43 -10.40
C SER A 54 -0.84 -5.32 -10.44
N GLY A 55 -1.38 -4.91 -9.28
CA GLY A 55 -2.48 -3.95 -9.23
C GLY A 55 -3.81 -4.54 -9.71
N GLY A 56 -4.00 -5.86 -9.58
CA GLY A 56 -5.21 -6.56 -10.02
C GLY A 56 -5.23 -6.97 -11.50
N LEU A 57 -4.07 -7.03 -12.18
CA LEU A 57 -3.98 -7.45 -13.57
C LEU A 57 -4.03 -8.98 -13.76
N ILE A 58 -3.63 -9.74 -12.74
CA ILE A 58 -3.66 -11.21 -12.76
C ILE A 58 -5.05 -11.69 -12.33
N THR A 59 -5.68 -12.51 -13.18
CA THR A 59 -7.10 -12.92 -13.05
C THR A 59 -7.23 -14.39 -12.70
N GLN A 60 -8.46 -14.84 -12.39
CA GLN A 60 -8.75 -16.24 -12.06
C GLN A 60 -9.14 -17.09 -13.29
N GLU A 61 -8.79 -16.65 -14.50
CA GLU A 61 -9.21 -17.30 -15.75
C GLU A 61 -8.40 -18.58 -16.09
N PHE A 62 -7.49 -19.02 -15.20
CA PHE A 62 -6.65 -20.22 -15.38
C PHE A 62 -5.94 -20.33 -16.73
N THR A 63 -5.63 -19.19 -17.37
CA THR A 63 -4.82 -19.09 -18.58
C THR A 63 -3.55 -18.30 -18.28
N ALA A 64 -2.51 -18.43 -19.11
CA ALA A 64 -1.30 -17.62 -18.98
C ALA A 64 -1.40 -16.26 -19.71
N ASN A 65 -2.60 -15.88 -20.17
CA ASN A 65 -2.77 -14.73 -21.06
C ASN A 65 -2.53 -13.40 -20.34
N ASP A 66 -2.98 -13.29 -19.09
CA ASP A 66 -2.74 -12.14 -18.22
C ASP A 66 -1.25 -11.92 -17.95
N ILE A 67 -0.49 -12.97 -17.62
CA ILE A 67 0.95 -12.89 -17.42
C ILE A 67 1.68 -12.52 -18.72
N LYS A 68 1.28 -13.11 -19.86
CA LYS A 68 1.90 -12.84 -21.16
C LYS A 68 1.75 -11.38 -21.59
N HIS A 69 0.63 -10.75 -21.26
CA HIS A 69 0.28 -9.39 -21.67
C HIS A 69 0.44 -8.35 -20.56
N ALA A 70 0.91 -8.75 -19.38
CA ALA A 70 1.21 -7.84 -18.29
C ALA A 70 2.40 -6.93 -18.64
N ASP A 71 2.24 -5.63 -18.43
CA ASP A 71 3.33 -4.66 -18.48
C ASP A 71 3.98 -4.55 -17.09
N PRO A 72 5.24 -4.98 -16.91
CA PRO A 72 5.93 -4.96 -15.62
C PRO A 72 6.43 -3.56 -15.22
N SER A 73 6.22 -2.53 -16.03
CA SER A 73 6.57 -1.14 -15.70
C SER A 73 5.45 -0.39 -14.96
N VAL A 74 4.21 -0.82 -15.15
CA VAL A 74 2.96 -0.36 -14.52
C VAL A 74 2.68 -0.87 -13.09
N PRO A 75 3.20 -2.03 -12.60
CA PRO A 75 2.77 -2.62 -11.34
C PRO A 75 3.00 -1.69 -10.16
N VAL A 76 2.03 -1.71 -9.26
CA VAL A 76 1.98 -0.89 -8.04
C VAL A 76 2.47 -1.70 -6.86
N SER A 77 3.78 -1.82 -6.72
CA SER A 77 4.37 -2.33 -5.49
C SER A 77 4.39 -1.23 -4.43
N PRO A 78 3.70 -1.38 -3.28
CA PRO A 78 3.72 -0.37 -2.22
C PRO A 78 4.91 -0.50 -1.26
N LEU A 79 5.86 -1.40 -1.54
CA LEU A 79 6.79 -1.87 -0.51
C LEU A 79 8.26 -1.64 -0.90
N TYR A 80 8.82 -0.54 -0.39
CA TYR A 80 10.23 -0.51 0.00
C TYR A 80 10.30 0.04 1.43
N SER A 81 10.74 -0.79 2.35
CA SER A 81 11.11 -0.38 3.71
C SER A 81 12.56 0.05 3.74
N ARG A 82 12.82 1.33 4.03
CA ARG A 82 14.15 1.78 4.44
C ARG A 82 14.14 2.12 5.92
N THR A 83 15.09 1.55 6.65
CA THR A 83 15.44 1.96 8.00
C THR A 83 16.21 3.27 7.95
N VAL A 84 15.60 4.37 8.39
CA VAL A 84 16.32 5.61 8.74
C VAL A 84 16.36 5.65 10.27
N ASN A 85 17.56 5.66 10.85
CA ASN A 85 17.76 5.67 12.31
C ASN A 85 17.07 4.52 13.08
N GLY A 86 16.97 3.32 12.51
CA GLY A 86 16.39 2.15 13.16
C GLY A 86 14.87 1.97 13.01
N GLN A 87 14.20 2.76 12.16
CA GLN A 87 12.74 2.67 11.93
C GLN A 87 12.34 2.15 10.55
N LEU A 88 11.53 1.09 10.53
CA LEU A 88 10.98 0.49 9.32
C LEU A 88 9.89 1.41 8.71
N VAL A 89 10.21 2.19 7.68
CA VAL A 89 9.23 3.06 6.99
C VAL A 89 8.66 2.33 5.78
N CYS A 90 7.52 1.68 5.95
CA CYS A 90 6.71 1.13 4.86
C CYS A 90 5.39 1.89 4.82
N LEU A 91 5.09 2.54 3.69
CA LEU A 91 4.22 3.72 3.57
C LEU A 91 4.82 4.90 4.34
N LEU A 92 4.94 6.07 3.70
CA LEU A 92 5.40 7.26 4.39
C LEU A 92 4.39 7.55 5.52
N LEU A 93 4.73 7.08 6.73
CA LEU A 93 4.03 7.36 7.96
C LEU A 93 4.96 8.22 8.79
N LYS A 94 4.59 9.48 9.03
CA LYS A 94 5.41 10.37 9.87
C LYS A 94 5.11 10.03 11.33
N GLN A 95 6.13 9.72 12.13
CA GLN A 95 5.96 9.57 13.57
C GLN A 95 6.03 10.95 14.24
N ARG A 96 5.07 11.22 15.12
CA ARG A 96 5.13 12.36 16.03
C ARG A 96 5.80 11.89 17.31
N LEU A 97 6.95 12.49 17.64
CA LEU A 97 7.65 12.31 18.92
C LEU A 97 6.75 12.70 20.09
#